data_AF-A0AA88YKB2-F1
#
_entry.id   AF-A0AA88YKB2-F1
#
_cell.length_a   1.000
_cell.length_b   1.000
_cell.length_c   1.000
_cell.angle_alpha   90.00
_cell.angle_beta   90.00
_cell.angle_gamma   90.00
#
_symmetry.space_group_name_H-M   'P 1'
#
loop_
_entity.id
_entity.type
_entity.pdbx_description
1 polymer ?
#
loop_
_entity_poly.entity_id
_entity_poly.type
_entity_poly.pdbx_seq_one_letter_code
_entity_poly.pdbx_strand_id
1 'polypeptide(L)'
;MQGVVPKPHLRNWFFRITHLLQIGVHPLFVTEGNPPDLKQEVMAKRQQIRYQNQRQVPRGGRTNSRRNFNSCSRECCELLDLLGVPYVQSQGEAEAMCTALNAAGMVDG
;
A
#
# COMPACT_ATOMS: atom_id res chain seq x y z
N MET A 1 28.41 -0.04 -13.82
CA MET A 1 27.70 1.19 -13.41
C MET A 1 26.34 0.79 -12.86
N GLN A 2 26.11 0.88 -11.54
CA GLN A 2 24.75 0.76 -11.01
C GLN A 2 24.00 2.06 -11.35
N GLY A 3 23.19 2.02 -12.40
CA GLY A 3 22.33 3.14 -12.77
C GLY A 3 21.26 3.34 -11.69
N VAL A 4 21.02 4.59 -11.31
CA VAL A 4 19.90 4.95 -10.42
C VAL A 4 18.61 4.57 -11.14
N VAL A 5 17.79 3.72 -10.52
CA VAL A 5 16.48 3.34 -11.06
C VAL A 5 15.45 4.39 -10.62
N PRO A 6 14.90 5.21 -11.53
CA PRO A 6 13.78 6.07 -11.19
C PRO A 6 12.55 5.20 -10.88
N LYS A 7 11.89 5.46 -9.75
CA LYS A 7 10.69 4.74 -9.29
C LYS A 7 10.88 3.21 -9.18
N PRO A 8 11.76 2.73 -8.28
CA PRO A 8 12.05 1.29 -8.15
C PRO A 8 10.82 0.46 -7.76
N HIS A 9 9.80 1.06 -7.12
CA HIS A 9 8.54 0.40 -6.78
C HIS A 9 7.80 -0.08 -8.03
N LEU A 10 7.64 0.76 -9.06
CA LEU A 10 6.93 0.39 -10.30
C LEU A 10 7.68 -0.69 -11.07
N ARG A 11 9.01 -0.55 -11.20
CA ARG A 11 9.85 -1.56 -11.85
C ARG A 11 9.67 -2.93 -11.20
N ASN A 12 9.78 -2.97 -9.87
CA ASN A 12 9.69 -4.23 -9.14
C ASN A 12 8.27 -4.81 -9.20
N TRP A 13 7.24 -3.97 -9.12
CA TRP A 13 5.85 -4.39 -9.27
C TRP A 13 5.58 -5.01 -10.64
N PHE A 14 5.96 -4.32 -11.72
CA PHE A 14 5.78 -4.81 -13.08
C PHE A 14 6.35 -6.22 -13.26
N PHE A 15 7.62 -6.44 -12.88
CA PHE A 15 8.24 -7.75 -13.02
C PHE A 15 7.61 -8.83 -12.14
N ARG A 16 7.23 -8.50 -10.89
CA ARG A 16 6.59 -9.48 -9.99
C ARG A 16 5.21 -9.87 -10.47
N ILE A 17 4.39 -8.92 -10.91
CA ILE A 17 3.05 -9.18 -11.44
C ILE A 17 3.15 -9.99 -12.73
N THR A 18 4.02 -9.58 -13.65
CA THR A 18 4.23 -10.30 -14.91
C THR A 18 4.65 -11.75 -14.66
N HIS A 19 5.55 -11.97 -13.71
CA HIS A 19 5.98 -13.32 -13.33
C HIS A 19 4.82 -14.15 -12.76
N LEU A 20 3.98 -13.58 -11.88
CA LEU A 20 2.78 -14.27 -11.36
C LEU A 20 1.81 -14.66 -12.49
N LEU A 21 1.54 -13.74 -13.41
CA LEU A 21 0.68 -14.01 -14.57
C LEU A 21 1.27 -15.09 -15.48
N GLN A 22 2.58 -15.08 -15.69
CA GLN A 22 3.28 -16.09 -16.51
C GLN A 22 3.21 -17.51 -15.94
N ILE A 23 3.15 -17.64 -14.62
CA ILE A 23 2.98 -18.95 -13.95
C ILE A 23 1.50 -19.34 -13.75
N GLY A 24 0.56 -18.58 -14.33
CA GLY A 24 -0.88 -18.86 -14.27
C GLY A 24 -1.58 -18.41 -12.99
N VAL A 25 -0.91 -17.62 -12.14
CA VAL A 25 -1.53 -17.00 -10.96
C VAL A 25 -2.25 -15.73 -11.41
N HIS A 26 -3.51 -15.60 -11.02
CA HIS A 26 -4.36 -14.45 -11.34
C HIS A 26 -4.51 -13.57 -10.09
N PRO A 27 -3.62 -12.58 -9.87
CA PRO A 27 -3.64 -11.78 -8.65
C PRO A 27 -4.83 -10.81 -8.64
N LEU A 28 -5.41 -10.63 -7.46
CA LEU A 28 -6.31 -9.52 -7.12
C LEU A 28 -5.64 -8.69 -6.03
N PHE A 29 -5.40 -7.41 -6.29
CA PHE A 29 -4.78 -6.52 -5.31
C PHE A 29 -5.82 -5.81 -4.45
N VAL A 30 -5.55 -5.68 -3.15
CA VAL A 30 -6.39 -4.91 -2.23
C VAL A 30 -5.63 -3.68 -1.76
N THR A 31 -6.21 -2.50 -2.01
CA THR A 31 -5.67 -1.24 -1.51
C THR A 31 -6.28 -0.89 -0.17
N GLU A 32 -5.50 -0.23 0.69
CA GLU A 32 -6.01 0.22 1.99
C GLU A 32 -7.06 1.33 1.83
N GLY A 33 -8.08 1.26 2.68
CA GLY A 33 -9.12 2.25 2.82
C GLY A 33 -8.73 3.39 3.74
N ASN A 34 -9.69 4.29 3.97
CA ASN A 34 -9.57 5.25 5.05
C ASN A 34 -9.68 4.51 6.41
N PRO A 35 -8.84 4.85 7.40
CA PRO A 35 -8.97 4.27 8.73
C PRO A 35 -10.36 4.63 9.32
N PRO A 36 -11.08 3.65 9.92
CA PRO A 36 -12.39 3.88 10.49
C PRO A 36 -12.33 4.94 11.60
N ASP A 37 -13.40 5.74 11.73
CA ASP A 37 -13.44 6.92 12.62
C ASP A 37 -13.06 6.60 14.07
N LEU A 38 -13.46 5.42 14.57
CA LEU A 38 -13.12 4.91 15.91
C LEU A 38 -11.60 4.74 16.15
N LYS A 39 -10.80 4.57 15.09
CA LYS A 39 -9.33 4.48 15.16
C LYS A 39 -8.63 5.83 14.95
N GLN A 40 -9.34 6.89 14.55
CA GLN A 40 -8.74 8.21 14.32
C GLN A 40 -8.19 8.82 15.61
N GLU A 41 -8.90 8.70 16.72
CA GLU A 41 -8.41 9.22 18.02
C GLU A 41 -7.15 8.49 18.50
N VAL A 42 -7.06 7.18 18.30
CA VAL A 42 -5.89 6.39 18.69
C VAL A 42 -4.70 6.67 17.77
N MET A 43 -4.94 6.85 16.47
CA MET A 43 -3.92 7.32 15.52
C MET A 43 -3.44 8.74 15.85
N ALA A 44 -4.35 9.65 16.19
CA ALA A 44 -4.03 11.00 16.62
C ALA A 44 -3.20 10.99 17.91
N LYS A 45 -3.59 10.19 18.92
CA LYS A 45 -2.81 9.98 20.15
C LYS A 45 -1.42 9.41 19.86
N ARG A 46 -1.29 8.39 19.00
CA ARG A 46 0.02 7.85 18.57
C ARG A 46 0.86 8.91 17.85
N GLN A 47 0.22 9.78 17.06
CA GLN A 47 0.89 10.88 16.38
C GLN A 47 1.36 11.96 17.36
N GLN A 48 0.55 12.28 18.39
CA GLN A 48 0.86 13.23 19.46
C GLN A 48 2.05 12.74 20.32
N ILE A 49 2.03 11.47 20.74
CA ILE A 49 3.11 10.85 21.54
C ILE A 49 4.43 10.83 20.74
N ARG A 50 4.37 10.52 19.45
CA ARG A 50 5.53 10.59 18.55
C ARG A 50 6.05 12.02 18.37
N TYR A 51 5.17 13.02 18.33
CA TYR A 51 5.54 14.43 18.23
C TYR A 51 6.20 14.95 19.52
N GLN A 52 5.72 14.51 20.69
CA GLN A 52 6.32 14.84 21.99
C GLN A 52 7.72 14.23 22.14
N ASN A 53 7.91 12.97 21.73
CA ASN A 53 9.24 12.33 21.69
C ASN A 53 10.19 12.89 20.60
N GLN A 54 9.67 13.64 19.62
CA GLN A 54 10.48 14.30 18.59
C GLN A 54 11.14 15.61 19.04
N ARG A 55 10.87 16.11 20.25
CA ARG A 55 11.53 17.35 20.75
C ARG A 55 13.01 17.16 21.13
N GLN A 56 13.55 15.94 21.12
CA GLN A 56 14.94 15.64 21.48
C GLN A 56 15.84 15.16 20.32
N VAL A 57 15.33 15.04 19.08
CA VAL A 57 16.12 14.52 17.94
C VAL A 57 16.02 15.49 16.75
N PRO A 58 17.15 15.90 16.12
CA PRO A 58 17.12 16.85 15.02
C PRO A 58 16.25 16.33 13.85
N ARG A 59 15.53 17.26 13.23
CA ARG A 59 14.53 17.04 12.16
C ARG A 59 15.11 16.26 10.97
N GLY A 60 14.83 14.96 10.90
CA GLY A 60 14.85 14.17 9.67
C GLY A 60 13.42 13.91 9.19
N GLY A 61 13.07 14.36 7.99
CA GLY A 61 11.70 14.49 7.47
C GLY A 61 10.82 13.23 7.52
N ARG A 62 9.63 13.35 8.14
CA ARG A 62 8.61 12.27 8.14
C ARG A 62 7.21 12.71 7.74
N THR A 63 6.93 14.02 7.64
CA THR A 63 5.68 14.52 7.05
C THR A 63 5.59 14.23 5.54
N ASN A 64 6.74 14.16 4.85
CA ASN A 64 6.82 13.81 3.43
C ASN A 64 6.57 12.31 3.16
N SER A 65 6.80 11.44 4.15
CA SER A 65 6.76 9.99 3.96
C SER A 65 5.35 9.45 3.67
N ARG A 66 4.31 10.03 4.27
CA ARG A 66 2.89 9.66 3.98
C ARG A 66 2.39 10.21 2.64
N ARG A 67 2.80 11.42 2.24
CA ARG A 67 2.47 11.96 0.91
C ARG A 67 3.13 11.14 -0.20
N ASN A 68 4.40 10.76 0.00
CA ASN A 68 5.10 9.89 -0.93
C ASN A 68 4.49 8.50 -1.01
N PHE A 69 3.96 7.96 0.11
CA PHE A 69 3.26 6.68 0.11
C PHE A 69 1.97 6.74 -0.71
N ASN A 70 1.11 7.72 -0.49
CA ASN A 70 -0.14 7.84 -1.26
C ASN A 70 0.12 8.05 -2.76
N SER A 71 1.17 8.82 -3.11
CA SER A 71 1.58 8.98 -4.50
C SER A 71 2.08 7.66 -5.11
N CYS A 72 2.91 6.91 -4.38
CA CYS A 72 3.41 5.60 -4.79
C CYS A 72 2.26 4.60 -4.99
N SER A 73 1.30 4.54 -4.07
CA SER A 73 0.14 3.65 -4.17
C SER A 73 -0.71 3.97 -5.38
N ARG A 74 -0.93 5.27 -5.68
CA ARG A 74 -1.67 5.67 -6.88
C ARG A 74 -0.96 5.24 -8.17
N GLU A 75 0.34 5.47 -8.27
CA GLU A 75 1.13 5.03 -9.43
C GLU A 75 1.09 3.50 -9.60
N CYS A 76 1.09 2.74 -8.50
CA CYS A 76 0.92 1.29 -8.56
C CYS A 76 -0.48 0.88 -9.05
N CYS A 77 -1.54 1.59 -8.65
CA CYS A 77 -2.90 1.33 -9.14
C CYS A 77 -3.00 1.59 -10.65
N GLU A 78 -2.44 2.72 -11.11
CA GLU A 78 -2.36 3.05 -12.54
C GLU A 78 -1.61 1.96 -13.33
N LEU A 79 -0.54 1.39 -12.76
CA LEU A 79 0.16 0.26 -13.37
C LEU A 79 -0.73 -0.99 -13.46
N LEU A 80 -1.55 -1.28 -12.44
CA LEU A 80 -2.50 -2.41 -12.49
C LEU A 80 -3.56 -2.23 -13.57
N ASP A 81 -4.11 -1.02 -13.69
CA ASP A 81 -5.07 -0.67 -14.74
C ASP A 81 -4.47 -0.93 -16.13
N LEU A 82 -3.21 -0.50 -16.35
CA LEU A 82 -2.50 -0.72 -17.61
C LEU A 82 -2.18 -2.20 -17.89
N LEU A 83 -1.95 -3.00 -16.84
CA LEU A 83 -1.69 -4.43 -16.96
C LEU A 83 -2.99 -5.27 -17.06
N GLY A 84 -4.16 -4.66 -16.88
CA GLY A 84 -5.45 -5.36 -16.86
C GLY A 84 -5.63 -6.25 -15.62
N VAL A 85 -4.94 -5.92 -14.52
CA VAL A 85 -4.99 -6.70 -13.28
C VAL A 85 -6.00 -6.08 -12.32
N PRO A 86 -6.97 -6.86 -11.80
CA PRO A 86 -8.02 -6.31 -10.96
C PRO A 86 -7.48 -5.87 -9.58
N TYR A 87 -8.02 -4.77 -9.08
CA TYR A 87 -7.84 -4.35 -7.70
C TYR A 87 -9.13 -3.82 -7.08
N VAL A 88 -9.17 -3.83 -5.76
CA VAL A 88 -10.30 -3.34 -4.98
C VAL A 88 -9.82 -2.51 -3.81
N GLN A 89 -10.58 -1.48 -3.47
CA GLN A 89 -10.30 -0.64 -2.31
C GLN A 89 -11.09 -1.12 -1.09
N SER A 90 -10.38 -1.38 0.01
CA SER A 90 -11.00 -1.73 1.29
C SER A 90 -11.67 -0.51 1.92
N GLN A 91 -12.69 -0.71 2.77
CA GLN A 91 -13.26 0.36 3.62
C GLN A 91 -12.48 0.54 4.93
N GLY A 92 -11.37 -0.18 5.11
CA GLY A 92 -10.50 -0.08 6.27
C GLY A 92 -9.16 -0.75 5.99
N GLU A 93 -8.81 -1.76 6.77
CA GLU A 93 -7.56 -2.50 6.58
C GLU A 93 -7.66 -3.44 5.36
N ALA A 94 -6.63 -3.46 4.53
CA ALA A 94 -6.58 -4.33 3.35
C ALA A 94 -6.60 -5.82 3.75
N GLU A 95 -5.88 -6.17 4.82
CA GLU A 95 -5.81 -7.54 5.34
C GLU A 95 -7.19 -8.10 5.70
N ALA A 96 -8.05 -7.31 6.33
CA ALA A 96 -9.40 -7.70 6.69
C ALA A 96 -10.25 -8.04 5.44
N MET A 97 -10.07 -7.28 4.36
CA MET A 97 -10.74 -7.55 3.10
C MET A 97 -10.18 -8.80 2.41
N CYS A 98 -8.87 -9.01 2.42
CA CYS A 98 -8.27 -10.26 1.92
C CYS A 98 -8.83 -11.48 2.65
N THR A 99 -8.93 -11.43 3.99
CA THR A 99 -9.53 -12.51 4.78
C THR A 99 -11.00 -12.73 4.41
N ALA A 100 -11.78 -11.66 4.23
CA ALA A 100 -13.18 -11.77 3.84
C ALA A 100 -13.38 -12.38 2.45
N LEU A 101 -12.55 -12.00 1.47
CA LEU A 101 -12.58 -12.57 0.11
C LEU A 101 -12.22 -14.05 0.11
N ASN A 102 -11.21 -14.43 0.90
CA ASN A 102 -10.82 -15.83 1.04
C ASN A 102 -11.92 -16.65 1.73
N ALA A 103 -12.53 -16.12 2.80
CA ALA A 103 -13.65 -16.76 3.48
C ALA A 103 -14.91 -16.91 2.59
N ALA A 104 -15.10 -15.99 1.63
CA ALA A 104 -16.17 -16.05 0.64
C ALA A 104 -15.87 -17.01 -0.53
N GLY A 105 -14.67 -17.62 -0.59
CA GLY A 105 -14.26 -18.49 -1.69
C GLY A 105 -14.04 -17.75 -3.01
N MET A 106 -13.77 -16.44 -2.97
CA MET A 106 -13.49 -15.64 -4.17
C MET A 106 -12.01 -15.63 -4.56
N VAL A 107 -11.12 -16.04 -3.65
CA VAL A 107 -9.67 -16.13 -3.86
C VAL A 107 -9.12 -17.37 -3.16
N ASP A 108 -7.97 -17.87 -3.61
CA ASP A 108 -7.39 -19.15 -3.19
C ASP A 108 -6.23 -19.05 -2.17
N GLY A 109 -5.96 -17.86 -1.64
CA GLY A 109 -4.95 -17.61 -0.58
C GLY A 109 -3.60 -17.11 -1.07
#